data_AF-A0A7S4K7C6-F1
#
_entry.id   AF-A0A7S4K7C6-F1
#
_cell.length_a   1.000
_cell.length_b   1.000
_cell.length_c   1.000
_cell.angle_alpha   90.00
_cell.angle_beta   90.00
_cell.angle_gamma   90.00
#
_symmetry.space_group_name_H-M   'P 1'
#
loop_
_entity.id
_entity.type
_entity.pdbx_description
1 polymer ?
#
loop_
_entity_poly.entity_id
_entity_poly.type
_entity_poly.pdbx_seq_one_letter_code
_entity_poly.pdbx_strand_id
1 'polypeptide(L)'
;GSVVRSSSSSSSSSTGLPPELILLTELRTLDVRGNALSGRLPPYLSFLPRLSRVDLSENRYEGRIPRDMRAAMTTLEHLDLGGNRLAGALFPPSEGGAEAEAAAEGAAS
;
A
#
# COMPACT_ATOMS: atom_id res chain seq x y z
N GLY A 1 -0.02 -38.93 -14.56
CA GLY A 1 -0.61 -37.72 -13.95
C GLY A 1 0.30 -37.27 -12.83
N SER A 2 1.06 -36.21 -13.05
CA SER A 2 1.93 -35.65 -12.00
C SER A 2 1.10 -34.79 -11.07
N VAL A 3 0.88 -35.29 -9.87
CA VAL A 3 0.40 -34.50 -8.73
C VAL A 3 1.47 -33.48 -8.38
N VAL A 4 1.29 -32.24 -8.83
CA VAL A 4 2.11 -31.11 -8.39
C VAL A 4 1.71 -30.80 -6.96
N ARG A 5 2.42 -31.42 -6.03
CA ARG A 5 2.47 -30.98 -4.64
C ARG A 5 3.31 -29.71 -4.65
N SER A 6 2.68 -28.56 -4.80
CA SER A 6 3.37 -27.28 -4.67
C SER A 6 3.78 -27.15 -3.20
N SER A 7 5.03 -27.50 -2.93
CA SER A 7 5.70 -27.27 -1.68
C SER A 7 5.58 -25.80 -1.30
N SER A 8 5.17 -25.57 -0.06
CA SER A 8 5.12 -24.29 0.62
C SER A 8 6.42 -23.51 0.41
N SER A 9 6.41 -22.53 -0.51
CA SER A 9 7.40 -21.47 -0.47
C SER A 9 6.91 -20.47 0.58
N SER A 10 7.61 -20.39 1.69
CA SER A 10 7.51 -19.29 2.65
C SER A 10 7.95 -17.98 1.99
N SER A 11 7.16 -17.47 1.05
CA SER A 11 7.26 -16.12 0.54
C SER A 11 6.41 -15.26 1.46
N SER A 12 6.84 -15.10 2.71
CA SER A 12 6.21 -14.21 3.68
C SER A 12 6.46 -12.76 3.27
N SER A 13 5.87 -12.33 2.15
CA SER A 13 5.60 -10.92 1.91
C SER A 13 4.63 -10.53 3.01
N SER A 14 5.12 -9.77 4.00
CA SER A 14 4.38 -9.21 5.13
C SER A 14 3.27 -8.22 4.71
N THR A 15 2.64 -8.46 3.57
CA THR A 15 1.66 -7.65 2.85
C THR A 15 0.45 -8.50 2.43
N GLY A 16 0.54 -9.84 2.55
CA GLY A 16 -0.49 -10.78 2.12
C GLY A 16 -0.69 -10.86 0.59
N LEU A 17 0.05 -10.08 -0.20
CA LEU A 17 -0.01 -10.09 -1.66
C LEU A 17 1.25 -10.75 -2.23
N PRO A 18 1.15 -11.79 -3.08
CA PRO A 18 2.32 -12.45 -3.65
C PRO A 18 3.12 -11.50 -4.56
N PRO A 19 4.46 -11.50 -4.51
CA PRO A 19 5.29 -10.70 -5.42
C PRO A 19 5.08 -11.09 -6.89
N GLU A 20 4.59 -12.31 -7.17
CA GLU A 20 4.24 -12.78 -8.51
C GLU A 20 3.12 -11.96 -9.17
N LEU A 21 2.41 -11.10 -8.43
CA LEU A 21 1.47 -10.12 -9.00
C LEU A 21 2.11 -9.30 -10.12
N ILE A 22 3.41 -8.99 -10.03
CA ILE A 22 4.14 -8.24 -11.07
C ILE A 22 4.15 -8.94 -12.43
N LEU A 23 3.96 -10.26 -12.47
CA LEU A 23 3.90 -11.04 -13.70
C LEU A 23 2.55 -10.86 -14.43
N LEU A 24 1.54 -10.35 -13.74
CA LEU A 24 0.21 -10.10 -14.29
C LEU A 24 0.18 -8.73 -14.98
N THR A 25 0.97 -8.56 -16.04
CA THR A 25 1.08 -7.31 -16.81
C THR A 25 -0.23 -6.82 -17.42
N GLU A 26 -1.20 -7.73 -17.59
CA GLU A 26 -2.54 -7.47 -18.09
C GLU A 26 -3.57 -7.16 -16.99
N LEU A 27 -3.17 -7.17 -15.72
CA LEU A 27 -4.07 -6.89 -14.60
C LEU A 27 -4.55 -5.45 -14.64
N ARG A 28 -5.87 -5.26 -14.75
CA ARG A 28 -6.52 -3.94 -14.73
C ARG A 28 -7.17 -3.63 -13.39
N THR A 29 -7.73 -4.66 -12.75
CA THR A 29 -8.48 -4.51 -11.52
C THR A 29 -7.94 -5.47 -10.48
N LEU A 30 -7.58 -4.92 -9.32
CA LEU A 30 -7.21 -5.66 -8.13
C LEU A 30 -8.22 -5.31 -7.03
N ASP A 31 -9.18 -6.21 -6.78
CA ASP A 31 -10.13 -6.09 -5.68
C ASP A 31 -9.82 -7.19 -4.67
N VAL A 32 -9.32 -6.78 -3.51
CA VAL A 32 -9.07 -7.65 -2.36
C VAL A 32 -9.67 -7.05 -1.09
N ARG A 33 -10.77 -6.30 -1.23
CA ARG A 33 -11.43 -5.67 -0.08
C ARG A 33 -11.97 -6.69 0.91
N GLY A 34 -12.07 -6.29 2.17
CA GLY A 34 -12.67 -7.12 3.23
C GLY A 34 -11.88 -8.39 3.55
N ASN A 35 -10.60 -8.43 3.19
CA ASN A 35 -9.73 -9.54 3.54
C ASN A 35 -9.00 -9.26 4.86
N ALA A 36 -8.38 -10.28 5.43
CA ALA A 36 -7.54 -10.13 6.62
C ALA A 36 -6.08 -9.79 6.26
N LEU A 37 -5.84 -9.14 5.11
CA LEU A 37 -4.48 -8.83 4.65
C LEU A 37 -3.85 -7.79 5.57
N SER A 38 -2.61 -8.01 5.97
CA SER A 38 -1.95 -7.21 6.99
C SER A 38 -0.51 -6.87 6.63
N GLY A 39 0.02 -5.84 7.30
CA GLY A 39 1.37 -5.32 7.15
C GLY A 39 1.45 -4.23 6.07
N ARG A 40 2.58 -4.06 5.38
CA ARG A 40 2.81 -2.84 4.56
C ARG A 40 2.26 -2.97 3.14
N LEU A 41 1.94 -1.82 2.53
CA LEU A 41 1.59 -1.79 1.11
C LEU A 41 2.82 -2.14 0.26
N PRO A 42 2.70 -3.07 -0.71
CA PRO A 42 3.82 -3.46 -1.53
C PRO A 42 4.14 -2.43 -2.63
N PRO A 43 5.41 -2.04 -2.81
CA PRO A 43 5.80 -1.11 -3.86
C PRO A 43 5.68 -1.73 -5.26
N TYR A 44 5.71 -3.06 -5.39
CA TYR A 44 5.67 -3.73 -6.70
C TYR A 44 4.34 -3.58 -7.44
N LEU A 45 3.26 -3.16 -6.77
CA LEU A 45 2.01 -2.79 -7.45
C LEU A 45 2.22 -1.65 -8.44
N SER A 46 3.28 -0.86 -8.28
CA SER A 46 3.58 0.22 -9.22
C SER A 46 4.14 -0.21 -10.56
N PHE A 47 4.57 -1.47 -10.66
CA PHE A 47 5.14 -2.02 -11.88
C PHE A 47 4.08 -2.61 -12.80
N LEU A 48 2.80 -2.52 -12.44
CA LEU A 48 1.67 -3.01 -13.23
C LEU A 48 1.18 -1.91 -14.19
N PRO A 49 1.53 -1.97 -15.49
CA PRO A 49 1.33 -0.86 -16.41
C PRO A 49 -0.14 -0.65 -16.81
N ARG A 50 -1.00 -1.64 -16.59
CA ARG A 50 -2.42 -1.63 -16.98
C ARG A 50 -3.37 -1.50 -15.79
N LEU A 51 -2.85 -1.36 -14.58
CA LEU A 51 -3.65 -1.30 -13.37
C LEU A 51 -4.41 0.03 -13.31
N SER A 52 -5.73 -0.04 -13.36
CA SER A 52 -6.62 1.13 -13.32
C SER A 52 -7.47 1.17 -12.05
N ARG A 53 -7.77 0.02 -11.45
CA ARG A 53 -8.62 -0.05 -10.25
C ARG A 53 -7.98 -0.91 -9.17
N VAL A 54 -7.81 -0.34 -7.98
CA VAL A 54 -7.28 -1.02 -6.80
C VAL A 54 -8.23 -0.77 -5.64
N ASP A 55 -8.76 -1.85 -5.07
CA ASP A 55 -9.57 -1.82 -3.86
C ASP A 55 -8.92 -2.74 -2.81
N LEU A 56 -8.29 -2.10 -1.82
CA LEU A 56 -7.66 -2.72 -0.67
C LEU A 56 -8.43 -2.36 0.61
N SER A 57 -9.65 -1.87 0.48
CA SER A 57 -10.44 -1.40 1.62
C SER A 57 -10.79 -2.53 2.60
N GLU A 58 -11.10 -2.17 3.83
CA GLU A 58 -11.48 -3.12 4.90
C GLU A 58 -10.45 -4.23 5.15
N ASN A 59 -9.16 -3.89 5.06
CA ASN A 59 -8.05 -4.77 5.39
C ASN A 59 -7.31 -4.27 6.66
N ARG A 60 -6.18 -4.89 6.99
CA ARG A 60 -5.32 -4.56 8.14
C ARG A 60 -3.96 -4.03 7.69
N TYR A 61 -3.89 -3.37 6.53
CA TYR A 61 -2.65 -2.74 6.07
C TYR A 61 -2.22 -1.63 7.03
N GLU A 62 -0.92 -1.51 7.29
CA GLU A 62 -0.34 -0.56 8.23
C GLU A 62 0.95 0.08 7.71
N GLY A 63 1.34 1.19 8.33
CA GLY A 63 2.51 1.98 7.92
C GLY A 63 2.21 2.95 6.77
N ARG A 64 3.28 3.47 6.16
CA ARG A 64 3.19 4.51 5.12
C ARG A 64 2.98 3.89 3.74
N ILE A 65 2.29 4.63 2.88
CA ILE A 65 2.18 4.30 1.46
C ILE A 65 3.57 4.48 0.81
N PRO A 66 4.12 3.48 0.10
CA PRO A 66 5.41 3.61 -0.57
C PRO A 66 5.37 4.71 -1.62
N ARG A 67 6.45 5.50 -1.72
CA ARG A 67 6.61 6.52 -2.78
C ARG A 67 6.46 5.92 -4.18
N ASP A 68 6.95 4.69 -4.38
CA ASP A 68 6.90 4.01 -5.66
C ASP A 68 5.46 3.64 -6.03
N MET A 69 4.65 3.27 -5.03
CA MET A 69 3.22 3.00 -5.22
C MET A 69 2.46 4.27 -5.62
N ARG A 70 2.87 5.43 -5.09
CA ARG A 70 2.34 6.75 -5.50
C ARG A 70 2.60 7.04 -6.98
N ALA A 71 3.74 6.60 -7.51
CA ALA A 71 4.06 6.78 -8.92
C ALA A 71 3.15 5.96 -9.86
N ALA A 72 2.47 4.92 -9.36
CA ALA A 72 1.44 4.21 -10.13
C ALA A 72 0.01 4.70 -9.87
N MET A 73 -0.21 5.53 -8.86
CA MET A 73 -1.49 6.22 -8.70
C MET A 73 -1.78 7.19 -9.86
N THR A 74 -0.79 7.53 -10.69
CA THR A 74 -0.99 8.29 -11.94
C THR A 74 -1.72 7.50 -13.03
N THR A 75 -1.66 6.16 -13.01
CA THR A 75 -2.40 5.31 -13.96
C THR A 75 -3.70 4.77 -13.36
N LEU A 76 -3.85 4.82 -12.04
CA LEU A 76 -5.05 4.37 -11.34
C LEU A 76 -6.19 5.39 -11.51
N GLU A 77 -7.31 4.91 -12.04
CA GLU A 77 -8.59 5.64 -12.07
C GLU A 77 -9.30 5.57 -10.72
N HIS A 78 -9.09 4.49 -9.97
CA HIS A 78 -9.75 4.25 -8.69
C HIS A 78 -8.82 3.54 -7.71
N LEU A 79 -8.65 4.15 -6.53
CA LEU A 79 -7.87 3.58 -5.43
C LEU A 79 -8.66 3.73 -4.13
N ASP A 80 -9.04 2.61 -3.53
CA ASP A 80 -9.63 2.57 -2.20
C ASP A 80 -8.69 1.86 -1.21
N LEU A 81 -8.34 2.59 -0.15
CA LEU A 81 -7.51 2.14 0.96
C LEU A 81 -8.26 2.29 2.30
N GLY A 82 -9.56 2.58 2.28
CA GLY A 82 -10.39 2.85 3.45
C GLY A 82 -10.46 1.66 4.42
N GLY A 83 -10.67 1.92 5.71
CA GLY A 83 -10.78 0.84 6.70
C GLY A 83 -9.47 0.11 7.01
N ASN A 84 -8.31 0.62 6.57
CA ASN A 84 -6.98 0.13 6.94
C ASN A 84 -6.36 0.93 8.10
N ARG A 85 -5.22 0.46 8.61
CA ARG A 85 -4.39 1.10 9.66
C ARG A 85 -3.19 1.86 9.09
N LEU A 86 -3.33 2.40 7.88
CA LEU A 86 -2.27 3.13 7.20
C LEU A 86 -1.95 4.42 7.98
N ALA A 87 -0.66 4.63 8.25
CA ALA A 87 -0.17 5.75 9.04
C ALA A 87 0.77 6.62 8.19
N GLY A 88 0.54 7.92 8.21
CA GLY A 88 1.27 8.90 7.41
C GLY A 88 0.35 9.59 6.40
N ALA A 89 0.59 10.87 6.18
CA ALA A 89 -0.19 11.65 5.25
C ALA A 89 -0.03 11.10 3.82
N LEU A 90 -1.14 10.83 3.13
CA LEU A 90 -1.21 10.49 1.70
C LEU A 90 -0.44 11.49 0.82
N PHE A 91 -0.26 12.70 1.35
CA PHE A 91 0.57 13.75 0.82
C PHE A 91 1.58 14.08 1.92
N PRO A 92 2.91 13.93 1.72
CA PRO A 92 3.81 14.75 2.55
C PRO A 92 3.34 16.20 2.41
N PRO A 93 3.39 17.02 3.47
CA PRO A 93 3.35 18.47 3.25
C PRO A 93 4.43 18.73 2.20
N SER A 94 4.04 19.26 1.05
CA SER A 94 4.95 19.66 -0.01
C SER A 94 6.19 20.28 0.66
N GLU A 95 7.40 19.83 0.34
CA GLU A 95 8.65 20.37 0.89
C GLU A 95 8.76 21.86 0.58
N GLY A 96 8.11 22.69 1.40
CA GLY A 96 7.81 24.07 1.12
C GLY A 96 6.75 24.61 2.08
N GLY A 97 7.06 24.62 3.38
CA GLY A 97 6.25 25.30 4.38
C GLY A 97 6.50 24.79 5.79
N ALA A 98 7.23 25.57 6.58
CA ALA A 98 7.23 25.51 8.04
C ALA A 98 5.78 25.40 8.56
N GLU A 99 5.48 24.69 9.63
CA GLU A 99 5.63 25.21 10.99
C GLU A 99 5.80 24.03 11.96
N ALA A 100 7.04 23.82 12.42
CA ALA A 100 7.27 23.11 13.66
C ALA A 100 6.93 24.10 14.79
N GLU A 101 5.74 23.91 15.35
CA GLU A 101 5.24 24.54 16.57
C GLU A 101 6.27 24.35 17.71
N ALA A 102 7.03 25.41 17.98
CA ALA A 102 7.97 25.49 19.09
C ALA A 102 7.72 26.79 19.88
N ALA A 103 7.00 26.66 21.01
CA ALA A 103 7.12 27.51 22.21
C ALA A 103 6.17 26.90 23.26
N ALA A 104 6.61 26.12 24.24
CA ALA A 104 7.40 26.56 25.40
C ALA A 104 6.82 27.82 26.07
N GLU A 105 5.78 27.64 26.88
CA GLU A 105 5.40 28.58 27.94
C GLU A 105 4.96 27.75 29.15
N GLY A 106 5.93 27.54 30.04
CA GLY A 106 5.78 26.84 31.31
C GLY A 106 6.73 27.45 32.32
N ALA A 107 6.62 28.75 32.53
CA ALA A 107 7.28 29.47 33.62
C ALA A 107 6.21 30.28 34.39
N ALA A 108 5.57 29.61 35.34
CA ALA A 108 4.81 30.26 36.40
C ALA A 108 5.43 29.86 37.73
N SER A 109 6.27 30.74 38.28
CA SER A 109 6.49 30.98 39.72
C SER A 109 7.27 32.27 39.89
#